data_AF-A0A539D4J7-F1
#
_entry.id   AF-A0A539D4J7-F1
#
_cell.length_a   1.000
_cell.length_b   1.000
_cell.length_c   1.000
_cell.angle_alpha   90.00
_cell.angle_beta   90.00
_cell.angle_gamma   90.00
#
_symmetry.space_group_name_H-M   'P 1'
#
loop_
_entity.id
_entity.type
_entity.pdbx_description
1 polymer ?
#
loop_
_entity_poly.entity_id
_entity_poly.type
_entity_poly.pdbx_seq_one_letter_code
_entity_poly.pdbx_strand_id
1 'polypeptide(L)' 'PEALMHEAMRANVRAAVNQLKHGSGILENLIESRGLLVVGAEYEISDGRVHFFYGLPGSA' A
#
# COMPACT_ATOMS: atom_id res chain seq x y z
N PRO A 1 -9.70 4.42 21.00
CA PRO A 1 -8.54 5.26 20.56
C PRO A 1 -7.59 4.50 19.63
N GLU A 2 -7.14 3.31 20.04
CA GLU A 2 -6.21 2.47 19.29
C GLU A 2 -6.75 2.03 17.93
N ALA A 3 -7.99 1.53 17.87
CA ALA A 3 -8.63 1.16 16.59
C ALA A 3 -8.72 2.34 15.60
N LEU A 4 -8.95 3.57 16.09
CA LEU A 4 -8.98 4.76 15.25
C LEU A 4 -7.59 5.13 14.72
N MET A 5 -6.56 4.99 15.55
CA MET A 5 -5.16 5.19 15.12
C MET A 5 -4.75 4.13 14.10
N HIS A 6 -5.13 2.87 14.31
CA HIS A 6 -4.86 1.78 13.37
C HIS A 6 -5.51 2.02 12.01
N GLU A 7 -6.79 2.44 11.99
CA GLU A 7 -7.45 2.80 10.74
C GLU A 7 -6.87 4.06 10.08
N ALA A 8 -6.43 5.05 10.86
CA ALA A 8 -5.76 6.22 10.33
C ALA A 8 -4.42 5.86 9.67
N MET A 9 -3.65 4.94 10.27
CA MET A 9 -2.43 4.38 9.68
C MET A 9 -2.74 3.67 8.37
N ARG A 10 -3.75 2.79 8.34
CA ARG A 10 -4.15 2.09 7.11
C ARG A 10 -4.64 3.05 6.03
N ALA A 11 -5.37 4.10 6.41
CA ALA A 11 -5.79 5.15 5.48
C ALA A 11 -4.60 5.91 4.89
N ASN A 12 -3.58 6.21 5.70
CA ASN A 12 -2.34 6.83 5.22
C ASN A 12 -1.60 5.93 4.21
N VAL A 13 -1.46 4.64 4.51
CA VAL A 13 -0.85 3.66 3.59
C VAL A 13 -1.60 3.61 2.26
N ARG A 14 -2.95 3.55 2.29
CA ARG A 14 -3.77 3.59 1.07
C ARG A 14 -3.53 4.85 0.26
N ALA A 15 -3.49 6.01 0.93
CA ALA A 15 -3.23 7.29 0.28
C ALA A 15 -1.83 7.34 -0.36
N ALA A 16 -0.80 6.89 0.35
CA ALA A 16 0.57 6.83 -0.15
C ALA A 16 0.71 5.90 -1.36
N VAL A 17 0.09 4.71 -1.33
CA VAL A 17 0.08 3.79 -2.48
C VAL A 17 -0.57 4.46 -3.70
N ASN A 18 -1.71 5.13 -3.52
CA ASN A 18 -2.37 5.84 -4.62
C ASN A 18 -1.53 6.99 -5.16
N GLN A 19 -0.83 7.73 -4.28
CA GLN A 19 0.10 8.77 -4.72
C GLN A 19 1.29 8.20 -5.49
N LEU A 20 1.86 7.06 -5.09
CA LEU A 20 2.94 6.42 -5.84
C LEU A 20 2.48 5.91 -7.22
N LYS A 21 1.23 5.46 -7.32
CA LYS A 21 0.63 5.00 -8.58
C LYS A 21 0.32 6.11 -9.57
N HIS A 22 0.18 7.36 -9.12
CA HIS A 22 -0.34 8.47 -9.97
C HIS A 22 0.47 9.77 -9.87
N GLY A 23 1.47 9.83 -8.99
CA GLY A 23 2.27 11.01 -8.72
C GLY A 23 3.54 11.07 -9.56
N SER A 24 3.77 10.08 -10.43
CA SER A 24 4.97 9.97 -11.24
C SER A 24 4.69 9.18 -12.50
N GLY A 25 4.77 9.84 -13.66
CA GLY A 25 4.64 9.19 -14.95
C GLY A 25 5.67 8.07 -15.20
N ILE A 26 6.82 8.11 -14.51
CA ILE A 26 7.79 7.00 -14.57
C ILE A 26 7.21 5.75 -13.89
N LEU A 27 6.68 5.90 -12.68
CA LEU A 27 6.09 4.78 -11.93
C LEU A 27 4.84 4.25 -12.63
N GLU A 28 3.99 5.13 -13.16
CA GLU A 28 2.83 4.76 -13.97
C GLU A 28 3.22 3.88 -15.16
N ASN A 29 4.20 4.33 -15.96
CA ASN A 29 4.70 3.54 -17.09
C ASN A 29 5.25 2.18 -16.64
N LEU A 30 5.96 2.12 -15.51
CA LEU A 30 6.49 0.86 -14.98
C LEU A 30 5.38 -0.09 -14.51
N ILE A 31 4.33 0.45 -13.90
CA ILE A 31 3.18 -0.32 -13.44
C ILE A 31 2.42 -0.91 -14.64
N GLU A 32 2.12 -0.08 -15.64
CA GLU A 32 1.30 -0.48 -16.79
C GLU A 32 2.04 -1.41 -17.76
N SER A 33 3.34 -1.18 -17.98
CA SER A 33 4.07 -1.82 -19.08
C SER A 33 5.22 -2.72 -18.66
N ARG A 34 5.66 -2.66 -17.40
CA ARG A 34 6.89 -3.36 -16.94
C ARG A 34 6.70 -4.24 -15.71
N GLY A 35 5.46 -4.48 -15.30
CA GLY A 35 5.12 -5.43 -14.22
C GLY A 35 5.48 -4.94 -12.81
N LEU A 36 5.66 -3.63 -12.61
CA LEU A 36 5.84 -3.08 -11.27
C LEU A 36 4.50 -3.12 -10.51
N LEU A 37 4.49 -3.75 -9.34
CA LEU A 37 3.31 -3.78 -8.46
C LEU A 37 3.57 -2.94 -7.21
N VAL A 38 2.66 -2.01 -6.92
CA VAL A 38 2.69 -1.20 -5.69
C VAL A 38 1.59 -1.69 -4.74
N VAL A 39 2.01 -2.19 -3.58
CA VAL A 39 1.15 -2.73 -2.51
C VAL A 39 1.35 -1.95 -1.20
N GLY A 40 0.30 -1.92 -0.39
CA GLY A 40 0.33 -1.36 0.97
C GLY A 40 0.35 -2.48 2.01
N ALA A 41 1.20 -2.29 3.03
CA ALA A 41 1.34 -3.22 4.14
C ALA A 41 1.60 -2.47 5.45
N GLU A 42 1.37 -3.15 6.57
CA GLU A 42 1.77 -2.72 7.90
C GLU A 42 2.76 -3.74 8.50
N TYR A 43 3.67 -3.24 9.35
CA TYR A 43 4.64 -4.07 10.05
C TYR A 43 4.22 -4.22 11.51
N GLU A 44 4.06 -5.46 11.95
CA GLU A 44 3.78 -5.80 13.34
C GLU A 44 5.10 -5.91 14.11
N ILE A 45 5.34 -4.97 15.01
CA ILE A 45 6.63 -4.85 15.75
C ILE A 45 6.82 -6.01 16.74
N SER A 46 5.72 -6.55 17.28
CA SER A 46 5.72 -7.60 18.30
C SER A 46 6.26 -8.93 17.80
N ASP A 47 5.93 -9.32 16.56
CA ASP A 47 6.33 -10.61 15.99
C ASP A 47 7.13 -10.50 14.68
N GLY A 48 7.31 -9.27 14.18
CA GLY A 48 8.09 -8.96 12.98
C GLY A 48 7.40 -9.29 11.67
N ARG A 49 6.09 -9.56 11.66
CA ARG A 49 5.36 -9.88 10.44
C ARG A 49 4.99 -8.64 9.65
N VAL A 50 4.91 -8.82 8.33
CA VAL A 50 4.37 -7.82 7.40
C VAL A 50 3.00 -8.29 6.94
N HIS A 51 1.99 -7.48 7.19
CA HIS A 51 0.62 -7.76 6.75
C HIS A 51 0.27 -6.88 5.54
N PHE A 52 0.23 -7.49 4.35
CA PHE A 52 -0.19 -6.83 3.12
C PHE A 52 -1.72 -6.78 3.04
N PHE A 53 -2.28 -5.59 2.78
CA PHE A 53 -3.74 -5.41 2.81
C PHE A 53 -4.29 -4.50 1.70
N TYR A 54 -3.44 -3.90 0.87
CA TYR A 54 -3.90 -2.99 -0.19
C TYR A 54 -3.12 -3.19 -1.50
N GLY A 55 -3.81 -3.14 -2.63
CA GLY A 55 -3.20 -3.24 -3.96
C GLY A 55 -2.75 -4.65 -4.36
N LEU A 56 -3.18 -5.69 -3.64
CA LEU A 56 -2.89 -7.08 -3.99
C LEU A 56 -3.71 -7.53 -5.21
N PRO A 57 -3.16 -8.39 -6.08
CA PRO A 57 -3.93 -8.97 -7.18
C PRO A 57 -5.01 -9.93 -6.64
N GLY A 58 -6.23 -9.84 -7.17
CA GLY A 58 -7.32 -10.77 -6.86
C GLY A 58 -8.13 -10.48 -5.59
N SER A 59 -7.92 -9.34 -4.92
CA SER A 59 -8.69 -8.94 -3.73
C SER A 59 -9.94 -8.10 -4.06
N ALA A 60 -10.66 -8.44 -5.14
CA ALA A 60 -11.93 -7.81 -5.51
C ALA A 60 -13.11 -8.43 -4.75
#